data_AF-X1UHA2-F1
#
_entry.id   AF-X1UHA2-F1
#
_cell.length_a   1.000
_cell.length_b   1.000
_cell.length_c   1.000
_cell.angle_alpha   90.00
_cell.angle_beta   90.00
_cell.angle_gamma   90.00
#
_symmetry.space_group_name_H-M   'P 1'
#
loop_
_entity.id
_entity.type
_entity.pdbx_description
1 polymer ?
#
loop_
_entity_poly.entity_id
_entity_poly.type
_entity_poly.pdbx_seq_one_letter_code
_entity_poly.pdbx_strand_id
1 'polypeptide(L)' 'RMRSLIRLGKSPGEAYAWSRSRMGGWRVACSPILGTTITINRLKQRGYIPFEDFYRKISHV' A
#
# COMPACT_ATOMS: atom_id res chain seq x y z
N ARG A 1 2.53 13.18 2.35
CA ARG A 1 2.22 11.84 2.93
C ARG A 1 0.85 11.83 3.60
N MET A 2 0.55 12.78 4.51
CA MET A 2 -0.77 12.91 5.16
C MET A 2 -1.98 12.88 4.19
N ARG A 3 -2.04 13.76 3.18
CA ARG A 3 -3.17 13.82 2.23
C ARG A 3 -3.45 12.48 1.54
N SER A 4 -2.40 11.74 1.19
CA SER A 4 -2.52 10.42 0.57
C SER A 4 -3.12 9.40 1.54
N LEU A 5 -2.66 9.37 2.79
CA LEU A 5 -3.21 8.47 3.82
C LEU A 5 -4.69 8.76 4.11
N ILE A 6 -5.08 10.04 4.14
CA ILE A 6 -6.49 10.44 4.29
C ILE A 6 -7.32 9.96 3.10
N ARG A 7 -6.84 10.15 1.87
CA ARG A 7 -7.50 9.60 0.66
C ARG A 7 -7.55 8.07 0.67
N LEU A 8 -6.59 7.42 1.31
CA LEU A 8 -6.57 5.98 1.48
C LEU A 8 -7.55 5.49 2.56
N GLY A 9 -8.22 6.39 3.30
CA GLY A 9 -9.25 6.08 4.29
C GLY A 9 -8.80 6.18 5.75
N LYS A 10 -7.59 6.71 6.01
CA LYS A 10 -7.05 6.85 7.37
C LYS A 10 -7.53 8.13 8.03
N SER A 11 -7.73 8.08 9.34
CA SER A 11 -8.15 9.25 10.12
C SER A 11 -7.09 10.37 10.03
N PRO A 12 -7.48 11.65 10.09
CA PRO A 12 -6.52 12.76 10.05
C PRO A 12 -5.44 12.67 11.13
N GLY A 13 -5.78 12.19 12.34
CA GLY A 13 -4.83 12.00 13.44
C GLY A 13 -3.79 10.92 13.16
N GLU A 14 -4.23 9.74 12.70
CA GLU A 14 -3.32 8.65 12.31
C GLU A 14 -2.44 9.09 11.13
N ALA A 15 -3.04 9.73 10.12
CA ALA A 15 -2.31 10.24 8.96
C ALA A 15 -1.27 11.30 9.33
N TYR A 16 -1.56 12.17 10.31
CA TYR A 16 -0.62 13.16 10.82
C TYR A 16 0.57 12.50 11.52
N ALA A 17 0.31 11.57 12.45
CA ALA A 17 1.35 10.86 13.20
C ALA A 17 2.33 10.13 12.27
N TRP A 18 1.81 9.35 11.31
CA TRP A 18 2.65 8.62 10.35
C TRP A 18 3.39 9.54 9.38
N SER A 19 2.79 10.68 9.00
CA SER A 19 3.46 11.68 8.16
C SER A 19 4.65 12.35 8.85
N ARG A 20 4.72 12.32 10.19
CA ARG A 20 5.81 12.89 11.00
C ARG A 20 6.72 11.82 11.64
N SER A 21 6.54 10.55 11.29
CA SER A 21 7.41 9.47 11.78
C SER A 21 8.87 9.67 11.33
N ARG A 22 9.82 9.34 12.20
CA ARG A 22 11.26 9.32 11.89
C ARG A 22 11.71 8.03 11.19
N MET A 23 10.77 7.17 10.81
CA MET A 23 11.05 5.89 10.18
C MET A 23 11.55 6.11 8.74
N GLY A 24 12.60 5.39 8.36
CA GLY A 24 13.08 5.38 6.98
C GLY A 24 12.04 4.78 6.02
N GLY A 25 12.16 5.10 4.73
CA GLY A 25 11.17 4.69 3.72
C GLY A 25 10.88 3.19 3.70
N TRP A 26 11.93 2.36 3.79
CA TRP A 26 11.79 0.91 3.87
C TRP A 26 10.97 0.46 5.09
N ARG A 27 11.29 1.01 6.27
CA ARG A 27 10.59 0.68 7.51
C ARG A 27 9.14 1.17 7.50
N VAL A 28 8.82 2.25 6.78
CA VAL A 28 7.44 2.69 6.55
C VAL A 28 6.70 1.78 5.56
N ALA A 29 7.37 1.28 4.51
CA ALA A 29 6.78 0.32 3.57
C ALA A 29 6.34 -0.98 4.26
N CYS A 30 7.14 -1.48 5.20
CA CYS A 30 6.83 -2.69 5.98
C CYS A 30 5.93 -2.43 7.21
N SER A 31 5.43 -1.20 7.40
CA SER A 31 4.63 -0.87 8.58
C SER A 31 3.14 -1.18 8.37
N PRO A 32 2.35 -1.36 9.45
CA PRO A 32 0.92 -1.64 9.34
C PRO A 32 0.14 -0.54 8.58
N ILE A 33 0.59 0.71 8.60
CA ILE A 33 -0.11 1.80 7.91
C ILE A 33 -0.14 1.59 6.39
N LEU A 34 0.95 1.12 5.76
CA LEU A 34 0.98 0.86 4.32
C LEU A 34 0.48 -0.55 3.99
N GLY A 35 0.77 -1.54 4.83
CA GLY A 35 0.25 -2.90 4.66
C GLY A 35 -1.28 -2.98 4.69
N THR A 36 -1.93 -2.15 5.51
CA THR A 36 -3.42 -2.13 5.60
C THR A 36 -4.08 -1.24 4.55
N THR A 37 -3.37 -0.23 4.01
CA THR A 37 -3.98 0.76 3.08
C THR A 37 -3.75 0.45 1.61
N ILE A 38 -2.61 -0.15 1.27
CA ILE A 38 -2.18 -0.46 -0.10
C ILE A 38 -2.24 -1.98 -0.28
N THR A 39 -3.45 -2.55 -0.25
CA THR A 39 -3.65 -3.98 -0.47
C THR A 39 -3.60 -4.33 -1.96
N ILE A 40 -3.26 -5.58 -2.28
CA ILE A 40 -3.26 -6.09 -3.66
C ILE A 40 -4.64 -5.90 -4.31
N ASN A 41 -5.73 -6.14 -3.57
CA ASN A 41 -7.09 -5.94 -4.08
C ASN A 41 -7.35 -4.49 -4.52
N ARG A 42 -6.87 -3.52 -3.73
CA ARG A 42 -6.99 -2.10 -4.07
C ARG A 42 -6.12 -1.73 -5.27
N LEU A 43 -4.92 -2.31 -5.37
CA LEU A 43 -4.04 -2.10 -6.51
C LEU A 43 -4.66 -2.69 -7.79
N LYS A 44 -5.27 -3.87 -7.72
CA LYS A 44 -6.00 -4.50 -8.84
C LYS A 44 -7.09 -3.58 -9.40
N GLN A 45 -7.85 -2.90 -8.52
CA GLN A 45 -8.85 -1.90 -8.95
C GLN A 45 -8.24 -0.71 -9.73
N ARG A 46 -6.93 -0.45 -9.57
CA ARG A 46 -6.18 0.59 -10.28
C ARG A 46 -5.45 0.06 -11.52
N GLY A 47 -5.66 -1.22 -11.89
CA GLY A 47 -5.02 -1.85 -13.04
C GLY A 47 -3.68 -2.53 -12.73
N TYR A 48 -3.30 -2.70 -11.45
CA TYR A 48 -2.14 -3.51 -11.11
C TYR A 48 -2.41 -4.98 -11.38
N ILE A 49 -1.53 -5.61 -12.16
CA ILE A 49 -1.52 -7.05 -12.40
C ILE A 49 -0.48 -7.66 -11.47
N PRO A 50 -0.86 -8.48 -10.47
CA PRO A 50 0.10 -9.18 -9.64
C PRO A 50 0.99 -10.09 -10.47
N PHE A 51 2.24 -10.18 -10.07
CA PHE A 51 3.21 -11.03 -10.73
C PHE A 51 2.77 -12.50 -10.75
N GLU A 52 2.11 -12.98 -9.70
CA GLU A 52 1.58 -14.35 -9.65
C GLU A 52 0.56 -14.61 -10.77
N ASP A 53 -0.41 -13.71 -10.94
CA ASP A 53 -1.44 -13.82 -11.99
C ASP A 53 -0.79 -13.79 -13.38
N PHE A 54 0.22 -12.94 -13.56
CA PHE A 54 1.01 -12.86 -14.79
C PHE A 54 1.83 -14.13 -15.04
N TYR A 55 2.49 -14.65 -14.01
CA TYR A 55 3.32 -15.84 -14.09
C TYR A 55 2.48 -17.07 -14.44
N ARG A 56 1.34 -17.27 -13.76
CA ARG A 56 0.39 -18.36 -14.05
C ARG A 56 -0.16 -18.32 -15.48
N LYS A 57 -0.26 -17.13 -16.08
CA LYS A 57 -0.70 -16.98 -17.48
C LYS A 57 0.36 -17.46 -18.48
N ILE A 58 1.64 -17.33 -18.14
CA ILE A 58 2.77 -17.65 -19.02
C ILE A 58 3.26 -19.07 -18.79
N SER A 59 3.30 -19.52 -17.53
CA SER A 59 3.65 -20.89 -17.21
C SER A 59 2.46 -21.79 -17.55
N HIS A 60 2.59 -22.61 -18.59
CA HIS A 60 1.63 -23.67 -18.96
C HIS A 60 1.61 -24.85 -17.97
N VAL A 61 1.69 -24.57 -16.67
CA VAL A 61 1.55 -25.57 -15.60
C VAL A 61 0.09 -25.67 -15.21
#